data_AF-A0A0A8B2V6-F1
#
_entry.id   AF-A0A0A8B2V6-F1
#
_cell.length_a   1.000
_cell.length_b   1.000
_cell.length_c   1.000
_cell.angle_alpha   90.00
_cell.angle_beta   90.00
_cell.angle_gamma   90.00
#
_symmetry.space_group_name_H-M   'P 1'
#
loop_
_entity.id
_entity.type
_entity.pdbx_description
1 polymer ?
#
loop_
_entity_poly.entity_id
_entity_poly.type
_entity_poly.pdbx_seq_one_letter_code
_entity_poly.pdbx_strand_id
1 'polypeptide(L)'
;MPYFWNSDTDLFDKSPWFDLKKEVRKVILEPGISTVSPGAFAWFSSLKTVEASGVVRICSGAFFECKELEDIETGNLSLVDVGSFEGCVSLAKVGERNSKIGLSGNEIRFVDDFAFSRCGSLERVSLPNLKMIGEGAFFKCSSITSVIAEKLEFAGDNAFFKCSSIEKFKVGNPCAFGKGAIKDIPKGAVMK
;
A
#
# COMPACT_ATOMS: atom_id res chain seq x y z
N MET A 1 13.17 11.17 -13.73
CA MET A 1 13.42 10.29 -12.57
C MET A 1 12.96 11.05 -11.34
N PRO A 2 12.24 10.40 -10.42
CA PRO A 2 12.73 10.51 -9.05
C PRO A 2 12.61 9.16 -8.35
N TYR A 3 13.76 8.52 -8.14
CA TYR A 3 13.91 7.67 -6.98
C TYR A 3 14.04 8.65 -5.80
N PHE A 4 12.96 8.88 -5.07
CA PHE A 4 12.96 9.69 -3.84
C PHE A 4 13.70 9.00 -2.67
N TRP A 5 14.21 7.80 -2.91
CA TRP A 5 15.07 7.07 -2.00
C TRP A 5 16.49 7.61 -2.13
N ASN A 6 16.73 8.75 -1.49
CA ASN A 6 18.08 9.19 -1.22
C ASN A 6 18.77 8.07 -0.45
N SER A 7 20.03 7.83 -0.78
CA SER A 7 20.90 6.75 -0.34
C SER A 7 21.21 6.71 1.17
N ASP A 8 20.28 7.10 2.04
CA ASP A 8 20.31 6.74 3.46
C ASP A 8 19.87 5.28 3.61
N THR A 9 20.59 4.39 2.93
CA THR A 9 20.57 2.94 3.10
C THR A 9 20.94 2.52 4.53
N ASP A 10 21.41 3.47 5.36
CA ASP A 10 21.86 3.31 6.73
C ASP A 10 20.75 3.04 7.78
N LEU A 11 19.47 3.04 7.37
CA LEU A 11 18.35 2.66 8.26
C LEU A 11 17.73 1.30 7.94
N PHE A 12 17.91 0.78 6.72
CA PHE A 12 17.30 -0.49 6.30
C PHE A 12 18.08 -1.72 6.77
N ASP A 13 19.38 -1.57 7.02
CA ASP A 13 20.32 -2.67 7.34
C ASP A 13 20.62 -2.79 8.85
N LYS A 14 19.68 -2.40 9.72
CA LYS A 14 19.85 -2.46 11.19
C LYS A 14 18.89 -3.43 11.88
N SER A 15 17.97 -4.03 11.15
CA SER A 15 17.08 -5.04 11.71
C SER A 15 17.89 -6.28 12.10
N PRO A 16 17.77 -6.78 13.34
CA PRO A 16 18.48 -7.98 13.80
C PRO A 16 18.25 -9.23 12.93
N TRP A 17 17.16 -9.24 12.16
CA TRP A 17 16.74 -10.33 11.28
C TRP A 17 17.03 -10.09 9.80
N PHE A 18 17.74 -9.02 9.41
CA PHE A 18 17.95 -8.66 8.00
C PHE A 18 18.63 -9.76 7.18
N ASP A 19 19.56 -10.50 7.77
CA ASP A 19 20.24 -11.62 7.09
C ASP A 19 19.29 -12.78 6.76
N LEU A 20 18.17 -12.90 7.48
CA LEU A 20 17.17 -13.94 7.29
C LEU A 20 16.14 -13.58 6.19
N LYS A 21 16.32 -12.46 5.47
CA LYS A 21 15.38 -11.97 4.44
C LYS A 21 15.04 -12.96 3.32
N LYS A 22 15.92 -13.94 3.07
CA LYS A 22 15.72 -15.00 2.08
C LYS A 22 15.06 -16.27 2.66
N GLU A 23 14.94 -16.36 3.96
CA GLU A 23 14.46 -17.56 4.68
C GLU A 23 13.10 -17.34 5.33
N VAL A 24 12.86 -16.13 5.85
CA VAL A 24 11.63 -15.78 6.56
C VAL A 24 10.44 -15.76 5.58
N ARG A 25 9.47 -16.63 5.84
CA ARG A 25 8.23 -16.75 5.07
C ARG A 25 7.01 -16.15 5.75
N LYS A 26 7.05 -16.02 7.07
CA LYS A 26 5.96 -15.52 7.90
C LYS A 26 6.53 -14.61 8.97
N VAL A 27 5.93 -13.45 9.16
CA VAL A 27 6.21 -12.54 10.28
C VAL A 27 4.95 -12.43 11.13
N ILE A 28 5.12 -12.55 12.45
CA ILE A 28 4.05 -12.33 13.43
C ILE A 28 4.52 -11.20 14.34
N LEU A 29 3.78 -10.09 14.32
CA LEU A 29 3.97 -8.94 15.19
C LEU A 29 2.96 -9.05 16.33
N GLU A 30 3.47 -9.45 17.49
CA GLU A 30 2.67 -9.68 18.69
C GLU A 30 1.90 -8.42 19.14
N PRO A 31 0.74 -8.61 19.82
CA PRO A 31 -0.01 -7.51 20.42
C PRO A 31 0.90 -6.66 21.32
N GLY A 32 0.94 -5.35 21.07
CA GLY A 32 1.82 -4.40 21.76
C GLY A 32 2.82 -3.71 20.84
N ILE A 33 3.08 -4.26 19.66
CA ILE A 33 3.84 -3.58 18.61
C ILE A 33 2.91 -2.62 17.88
N SER A 34 3.06 -1.32 18.15
CA SER A 34 2.22 -0.27 17.55
C SER A 34 2.81 0.31 16.26
N THR A 35 4.11 0.17 16.03
CA THR A 35 4.81 0.74 14.87
C THR A 35 5.77 -0.27 14.26
N VAL A 36 5.74 -0.40 12.93
CA VAL A 36 6.81 -1.06 12.15
C VAL A 36 7.78 0.02 11.68
N SER A 37 9.03 -0.08 12.12
CA SER A 37 10.09 0.88 11.83
C SER A 37 10.42 0.98 10.34
N PRO A 38 11.00 2.11 9.87
CA PRO A 38 11.42 2.26 8.49
C PRO A 38 12.30 1.10 8.05
N GLY A 39 11.98 0.50 6.90
CA GLY A 39 12.79 -0.58 6.34
C GLY A 39 12.82 -1.91 7.09
N ALA A 40 12.01 -2.09 8.15
CA ALA A 40 12.14 -3.23 9.06
C ALA A 40 12.16 -4.61 8.37
N PHE A 41 11.42 -4.75 7.27
CA PHE A 41 11.31 -5.96 6.46
C PHE A 41 11.58 -5.69 4.98
N ALA A 42 12.36 -4.65 4.64
CA ALA A 42 12.71 -4.35 3.25
C ALA A 42 13.52 -5.49 2.61
N TRP A 43 13.22 -5.79 1.35
CA TRP A 43 13.83 -6.85 0.53
C TRP A 43 13.64 -8.27 1.05
N PHE A 44 12.60 -8.52 1.85
CA PHE A 44 12.20 -9.86 2.27
C PHE A 44 11.55 -10.60 1.11
N SER A 45 12.38 -11.13 0.21
CA SER A 45 11.94 -11.73 -1.05
C SER A 45 11.18 -13.04 -0.89
N SER A 46 11.32 -13.71 0.26
CA SER A 46 10.66 -14.99 0.55
C SER A 46 9.47 -14.86 1.51
N LEU A 47 9.18 -13.65 1.99
CA LEU A 47 8.11 -13.36 2.94
C LEU A 47 6.76 -13.42 2.23
N LYS A 48 5.88 -14.31 2.72
CA LYS A 48 4.56 -14.55 2.13
C LYS A 48 3.43 -13.92 2.91
N THR A 49 3.51 -14.00 4.24
CA THR A 49 2.43 -13.54 5.12
C THR A 49 2.96 -12.73 6.29
N VAL A 50 2.21 -11.69 6.67
CA VAL A 50 2.50 -10.86 7.84
C VAL A 50 1.25 -10.76 8.70
N GLU A 51 1.34 -11.10 9.97
CA GLU A 51 0.28 -10.94 10.97
C GLU A 51 0.66 -9.78 11.89
N ALA A 52 -0.10 -8.69 11.85
CA ALA A 52 0.21 -7.41 12.47
C ALA A 52 -1.04 -6.73 13.05
N SER A 53 -1.87 -7.51 13.75
CA SER A 53 -3.16 -7.07 14.29
C SER A 53 -3.06 -5.89 15.27
N GLY A 54 -1.94 -5.74 15.98
CA GLY A 54 -1.68 -4.63 16.91
C GLY A 54 -1.06 -3.37 16.31
N VAL A 55 -0.65 -3.41 15.03
CA VAL A 55 0.11 -2.33 14.40
C VAL A 55 -0.81 -1.18 14.00
N VAL A 56 -0.41 0.03 14.39
CA VAL A 56 -1.10 1.29 14.11
C VAL A 56 -0.41 2.05 12.97
N ARG A 57 0.91 1.92 12.86
CA ARG A 57 1.72 2.63 11.86
C ARG A 57 2.71 1.73 11.16
N ILE A 58 2.76 1.83 9.83
CA ILE A 58 3.81 1.21 9.00
C ILE A 58 4.65 2.35 8.43
N CYS A 59 5.93 2.37 8.79
CA CYS A 59 6.84 3.43 8.37
C CYS A 59 7.45 3.20 6.99
N SER A 60 8.10 4.24 6.49
CA SER A 60 8.61 4.30 5.12
C SER A 60 9.43 3.07 4.74
N GLY A 61 9.08 2.46 3.60
CA GLY A 61 9.75 1.29 3.05
C GLY A 61 9.75 0.04 3.94
N ALA A 62 8.90 -0.05 4.96
CA ALA A 62 8.88 -1.18 5.90
C ALA A 62 8.79 -2.56 5.22
N PHE A 63 8.06 -2.68 4.10
CA PHE A 63 7.92 -3.91 3.30
C PHE A 63 8.35 -3.67 1.84
N PHE A 64 9.31 -2.77 1.61
CA PHE A 64 9.81 -2.44 0.27
C PHE A 64 10.34 -3.70 -0.46
N GLU A 65 9.94 -3.90 -1.72
CA GLU A 65 10.39 -5.02 -2.57
C GLU A 65 10.14 -6.43 -1.97
N CYS A 66 9.13 -6.60 -1.13
CA CYS A 66 8.66 -7.91 -0.65
C CYS A 66 7.86 -8.63 -1.74
N LYS A 67 8.56 -9.22 -2.72
CA LYS A 67 7.97 -9.74 -3.96
C LYS A 67 7.01 -10.92 -3.77
N GLU A 68 7.26 -11.76 -2.77
CA GLU A 68 6.39 -12.91 -2.45
C GLU A 68 5.29 -12.57 -1.43
N LEU A 69 5.18 -11.32 -0.97
CA LEU A 69 4.17 -10.95 0.03
C LEU A 69 2.78 -11.02 -0.60
N GLU A 70 2.04 -12.06 -0.24
CA GLU A 70 0.69 -12.35 -0.73
C GLU A 70 -0.37 -11.74 0.21
N ASP A 71 -0.10 -11.76 1.53
CA ASP A 71 -1.07 -11.43 2.57
C ASP A 71 -0.44 -10.60 3.71
N ILE A 72 -1.17 -9.57 4.15
CA ILE A 72 -0.85 -8.81 5.36
C ILE A 72 -2.12 -8.55 6.16
N GLU A 73 -2.17 -9.10 7.37
CA GLU A 73 -3.23 -8.86 8.34
C GLU A 73 -2.80 -7.73 9.29
N THR A 74 -3.60 -6.69 9.38
CA THR A 74 -3.45 -5.51 10.24
C THR A 74 -4.79 -5.17 10.88
N GLY A 75 -4.77 -4.76 12.14
CA GLY A 75 -6.01 -4.41 12.86
C GLY A 75 -6.39 -2.96 12.59
N ASN A 76 -5.77 -2.04 13.33
CA ASN A 76 -6.14 -0.63 13.40
C ASN A 76 -5.10 0.27 12.73
N LEU A 77 -4.75 -0.06 11.49
CA LEU A 77 -3.76 0.71 10.76
C LEU A 77 -4.31 2.10 10.45
N SER A 78 -3.64 3.13 10.97
CA SER A 78 -4.02 4.54 10.78
C SER A 78 -3.22 5.22 9.68
N LEU A 79 -1.96 4.80 9.49
CA LEU A 79 -0.99 5.46 8.60
C LEU A 79 -0.12 4.45 7.86
N VAL A 80 -0.01 4.67 6.53
CA VAL A 80 0.90 3.96 5.62
C VAL A 80 1.84 5.00 5.02
N ASP A 81 3.10 5.02 5.47
CA ASP A 81 4.12 5.98 5.05
C ASP A 81 4.66 5.68 3.64
N VAL A 82 5.46 6.63 3.12
CA VAL A 82 6.06 6.59 1.78
C VAL A 82 6.64 5.22 1.44
N GLY A 83 6.19 4.65 0.31
CA GLY A 83 6.72 3.40 -0.25
C GLY A 83 6.67 2.16 0.64
N SER A 84 5.84 2.15 1.67
CA SER A 84 5.75 1.05 2.63
C SER A 84 5.60 -0.34 1.99
N PHE A 85 4.89 -0.42 0.86
CA PHE A 85 4.66 -1.64 0.06
C PHE A 85 5.08 -1.47 -1.41
N GLU A 86 5.99 -0.54 -1.71
CA GLU A 86 6.45 -0.37 -3.10
C GLU A 86 7.14 -1.66 -3.58
N GLY A 87 6.75 -2.15 -4.76
CA GLY A 87 7.32 -3.36 -5.37
C GLY A 87 6.80 -4.68 -4.79
N CYS A 88 5.78 -4.66 -3.93
CA CYS A 88 5.07 -5.86 -3.47
C CYS A 88 4.20 -6.43 -4.60
N VAL A 89 4.84 -7.09 -5.57
CA VAL A 89 4.18 -7.54 -6.81
C VAL A 89 3.11 -8.60 -6.58
N SER A 90 3.22 -9.42 -5.53
CA SER A 90 2.26 -10.50 -5.22
C SER A 90 1.11 -10.07 -4.31
N LEU A 91 1.10 -8.82 -3.82
CA LEU A 91 0.09 -8.36 -2.87
C LEU A 91 -1.26 -8.23 -3.57
N ALA A 92 -2.24 -9.05 -3.17
CA ALA A 92 -3.46 -9.23 -3.95
C ALA A 92 -4.61 -8.25 -3.61
N LYS A 93 -4.75 -7.82 -2.34
CA LYS A 93 -5.89 -6.97 -1.91
C LYS A 93 -5.48 -5.98 -0.83
N VAL A 94 -6.24 -4.87 -0.68
CA VAL A 94 -6.09 -3.87 0.39
C VAL A 94 -7.50 -3.42 0.85
N GLY A 95 -7.84 -3.61 2.13
CA GLY A 95 -9.01 -2.93 2.76
C GLY A 95 -10.35 -3.68 2.89
N GLU A 96 -10.41 -5.02 2.80
CA GLU A 96 -11.70 -5.75 2.91
C GLU A 96 -11.86 -6.56 4.19
N ARG A 97 -13.02 -6.44 4.86
CA ARG A 97 -13.41 -7.19 6.09
C ARG A 97 -13.41 -8.71 5.96
N ASN A 98 -13.48 -9.24 4.73
CA ASN A 98 -13.58 -10.69 4.46
C ASN A 98 -12.51 -11.19 3.47
N SER A 99 -11.49 -10.37 3.20
CA SER A 99 -10.24 -10.92 2.70
C SER A 99 -9.46 -11.35 3.92
N LYS A 100 -8.67 -12.42 3.82
CA LYS A 100 -7.69 -12.79 4.83
C LYS A 100 -6.65 -11.68 5.13
N ILE A 101 -6.71 -10.62 4.32
CA ILE A 101 -6.05 -9.32 4.48
C ILE A 101 -6.93 -8.43 5.36
N GLY A 102 -6.75 -8.55 6.68
CA GLY A 102 -7.27 -7.57 7.62
C GLY A 102 -6.61 -6.23 7.35
N LEU A 103 -7.31 -5.32 6.71
CA LEU A 103 -7.10 -3.91 6.99
C LEU A 103 -8.48 -3.50 7.45
N SER A 104 -8.63 -3.10 8.72
CA SER A 104 -9.79 -2.31 9.09
C SER A 104 -9.64 -0.97 8.38
N GLY A 105 -9.94 -0.93 7.07
CA GLY A 105 -9.87 0.25 6.21
C GLY A 105 -10.81 1.39 6.66
N ASN A 106 -11.47 1.21 7.80
CA ASN A 106 -12.22 2.22 8.49
C ASN A 106 -11.34 3.26 9.20
N GLU A 107 -10.04 3.03 9.42
CA GLU A 107 -9.19 4.02 10.11
C GLU A 107 -8.12 4.67 9.24
N ILE A 108 -7.76 4.07 8.10
CA ILE A 108 -6.77 4.66 7.19
C ILE A 108 -7.32 5.96 6.61
N ARG A 109 -6.69 7.07 6.98
CA ARG A 109 -7.05 8.42 6.47
C ARG A 109 -6.09 8.89 5.38
N PHE A 110 -4.85 8.39 5.38
CA PHE A 110 -3.80 8.84 4.49
C PHE A 110 -3.05 7.62 3.93
N VAL A 111 -2.85 7.62 2.62
CA VAL A 111 -1.91 6.74 1.91
C VAL A 111 -0.86 7.64 1.30
N ASP A 112 0.38 7.50 1.73
CA ASP A 112 1.46 8.40 1.35
C ASP A 112 2.05 8.09 -0.04
N ASP A 113 3.02 8.89 -0.46
CA ASP A 113 3.64 8.81 -1.78
C ASP A 113 4.20 7.42 -2.06
N PHE A 114 3.91 6.88 -3.25
CA PHE A 114 4.39 5.56 -3.71
C PHE A 114 4.06 4.36 -2.80
N ALA A 115 3.20 4.50 -1.78
CA ALA A 115 2.97 3.49 -0.75
C ALA A 115 2.66 2.07 -1.28
N PHE A 116 1.91 1.96 -2.38
CA PHE A 116 1.58 0.69 -3.05
C PHE A 116 2.06 0.69 -4.51
N SER A 117 3.10 1.46 -4.85
CA SER A 117 3.59 1.56 -6.22
C SER A 117 4.06 0.19 -6.73
N ARG A 118 3.68 -0.16 -7.95
CA ARG A 118 4.05 -1.42 -8.63
C ARG A 118 3.53 -2.68 -7.93
N CYS A 119 2.46 -2.60 -7.14
CA CYS A 119 1.73 -3.79 -6.67
C CYS A 119 0.97 -4.43 -7.84
N GLY A 120 1.67 -5.31 -8.57
CA GLY A 120 1.21 -5.92 -9.82
C GLY A 120 -0.01 -6.83 -9.68
N SER A 121 -0.19 -7.47 -8.53
CA SER A 121 -1.33 -8.36 -8.25
C SER A 121 -2.47 -7.69 -7.48
N LEU A 122 -2.36 -6.40 -7.14
CA LEU A 122 -3.38 -5.73 -6.32
C LEU A 122 -4.67 -5.58 -7.13
N GLU A 123 -5.72 -6.31 -6.77
CA GLU A 123 -6.99 -6.38 -7.52
C GLU A 123 -8.02 -5.37 -7.01
N ARG A 124 -8.09 -5.17 -5.69
CA ARG A 124 -9.14 -4.38 -5.04
C ARG A 124 -8.58 -3.47 -3.95
N VAL A 125 -9.04 -2.22 -3.96
CA VAL A 125 -8.74 -1.20 -2.95
C VAL A 125 -10.06 -0.72 -2.37
N SER A 126 -10.31 -0.99 -1.09
CA SER A 126 -11.53 -0.55 -0.38
C SER A 126 -11.16 0.18 0.90
N LEU A 127 -11.10 1.51 0.86
CA LEU A 127 -10.70 2.36 1.98
C LEU A 127 -11.75 3.47 2.18
N PRO A 128 -12.92 3.14 2.79
CA PRO A 128 -14.08 4.04 2.83
C PRO A 128 -13.84 5.34 3.61
N ASN A 129 -12.87 5.36 4.54
CA ASN A 129 -12.52 6.54 5.34
C ASN A 129 -11.26 7.27 4.87
N LEU A 130 -10.67 6.84 3.76
CA LEU A 130 -9.48 7.48 3.17
C LEU A 130 -9.80 8.91 2.76
N LYS A 131 -8.94 9.85 3.15
CA LYS A 131 -9.06 11.29 2.85
C LYS A 131 -8.09 11.73 1.77
N MET A 132 -6.85 11.25 1.82
CA MET A 132 -5.81 11.66 0.88
C MET A 132 -4.98 10.49 0.38
N ILE A 133 -4.60 10.57 -0.89
CA ILE A 133 -3.64 9.69 -1.57
C ILE A 133 -2.49 10.56 -2.08
N GLY A 134 -1.25 10.16 -1.78
CA GLY A 134 -0.02 10.81 -2.22
C GLY A 134 0.29 10.64 -3.71
N GLU A 135 1.39 11.24 -4.14
CA GLU A 135 1.95 11.10 -5.49
C GLU A 135 2.27 9.62 -5.77
N GLY A 136 1.77 9.11 -6.91
CA GLY A 136 2.13 7.79 -7.40
C GLY A 136 1.81 6.62 -6.46
N ALA A 137 0.95 6.80 -5.44
CA ALA A 137 0.66 5.81 -4.41
C ALA A 137 0.25 4.44 -4.97
N PHE A 138 -0.46 4.39 -6.09
CA PHE A 138 -0.85 3.17 -6.82
C PHE A 138 -0.26 3.16 -8.25
N PHE A 139 0.87 3.83 -8.48
CA PHE A 139 1.51 3.90 -9.79
C PHE A 139 1.84 2.50 -10.31
N LYS A 140 1.45 2.18 -11.55
CA LYS A 140 1.63 0.86 -12.19
C LYS A 140 1.00 -0.33 -11.45
N CYS A 141 -0.07 -0.13 -10.69
CA CYS A 141 -0.88 -1.24 -10.18
C CYS A 141 -1.85 -1.72 -11.27
N SER A 142 -1.33 -2.49 -12.22
CA SER A 142 -2.06 -2.85 -13.45
C SER A 142 -3.21 -3.83 -13.25
N SER A 143 -3.32 -4.50 -12.09
CA SER A 143 -4.40 -5.47 -11.83
C SER A 143 -5.57 -4.90 -11.04
N ILE A 144 -5.52 -3.63 -10.62
CA ILE A 144 -6.63 -3.04 -9.86
C ILE A 144 -7.86 -2.98 -10.76
N THR A 145 -8.93 -3.67 -10.35
CA THR A 145 -10.24 -3.67 -11.03
C THR A 145 -11.26 -2.80 -10.29
N SER A 146 -11.10 -2.63 -8.97
CA SER A 146 -12.04 -1.89 -8.13
C SER A 146 -11.34 -1.01 -7.11
N VAL A 147 -11.73 0.27 -7.08
CA VAL A 147 -11.34 1.27 -6.08
C VAL A 147 -12.61 1.83 -5.44
N ILE A 148 -12.71 1.72 -4.12
CA ILE A 148 -13.81 2.25 -3.30
C ILE A 148 -13.20 3.09 -2.18
N ALA A 149 -13.27 4.42 -2.30
CA ALA A 149 -12.76 5.39 -1.33
C ALA A 149 -13.72 6.59 -1.21
N GLU A 150 -14.92 6.36 -0.69
CA GLU A 150 -16.05 7.30 -0.72
C GLU A 150 -15.82 8.62 0.02
N LYS A 151 -14.85 8.68 0.94
CA LYS A 151 -14.48 9.91 1.64
C LYS A 151 -13.23 10.59 1.10
N LEU A 152 -12.70 10.11 -0.03
CA LEU A 152 -11.49 10.64 -0.64
C LEU A 152 -11.71 12.09 -1.08
N GLU A 153 -10.85 12.98 -0.59
CA GLU A 153 -10.89 14.42 -0.88
C GLU A 153 -9.80 14.80 -1.89
N PHE A 154 -8.66 14.12 -1.88
CA PHE A 154 -7.53 14.43 -2.75
C PHE A 154 -6.74 13.18 -3.16
N ALA A 155 -6.38 13.11 -4.44
CA ALA A 155 -5.39 12.16 -4.95
C ALA A 155 -4.29 12.90 -5.70
N GLY A 156 -3.03 12.69 -5.30
CA GLY A 156 -1.85 13.35 -5.83
C GLY A 156 -1.52 13.03 -7.28
N ASP A 157 -0.45 13.64 -7.78
CA ASP A 157 0.03 13.44 -9.14
C ASP A 157 0.27 11.95 -9.43
N ASN A 158 -0.16 11.48 -10.60
CA ASN A 158 0.01 10.09 -11.04
C ASN A 158 -0.48 9.01 -10.05
N ALA A 159 -1.34 9.33 -9.06
CA ALA A 159 -1.78 8.40 -8.01
C ALA A 159 -2.23 7.03 -8.53
N PHE A 160 -2.97 6.98 -9.65
CA PHE A 160 -3.40 5.76 -10.35
C PHE A 160 -2.89 5.70 -11.79
N PHE A 161 -1.74 6.32 -12.08
CA PHE A 161 -1.16 6.25 -13.42
C PHE A 161 -0.75 4.81 -13.76
N LYS A 162 -1.03 4.37 -14.99
CA LYS A 162 -0.91 2.97 -15.44
C LYS A 162 -1.75 1.94 -14.66
N CYS A 163 -2.83 2.36 -14.02
CA CYS A 163 -3.89 1.46 -13.52
C CYS A 163 -4.97 1.24 -14.58
N SER A 164 -4.65 0.53 -15.65
CA SER A 164 -5.51 0.43 -16.84
C SER A 164 -6.68 -0.55 -16.72
N SER A 165 -6.68 -1.43 -15.71
CA SER A 165 -7.68 -2.48 -15.54
C SER A 165 -8.85 -2.07 -14.64
N ILE A 166 -8.90 -0.81 -14.19
CA ILE A 166 -9.94 -0.35 -13.27
C ILE A 166 -11.29 -0.34 -14.00
N GLU A 167 -12.23 -1.12 -13.50
CA GLU A 167 -13.61 -1.21 -14.00
C GLU A 167 -14.59 -0.47 -13.08
N LYS A 168 -14.26 -0.35 -11.80
CA LYS A 168 -15.08 0.31 -10.78
C LYS A 168 -14.24 1.32 -10.01
N PHE A 169 -14.52 2.60 -10.18
CA PHE A 169 -13.83 3.68 -9.49
C PHE A 169 -14.86 4.55 -8.78
N LYS A 170 -15.05 4.30 -7.48
CA LYS A 170 -15.96 5.02 -6.60
C LYS A 170 -15.16 5.79 -5.56
N VAL A 171 -15.15 7.12 -5.66
CA VAL A 171 -14.42 8.00 -4.75
C VAL A 171 -15.32 9.10 -4.22
N GLY A 172 -14.83 9.90 -3.28
CA GLY A 172 -15.57 11.04 -2.75
C GLY A 172 -15.94 12.08 -3.80
N ASN A 173 -17.02 12.81 -3.54
CA ASN A 173 -17.50 13.90 -4.38
C ASN A 173 -17.80 15.13 -3.50
N PRO A 174 -17.05 16.25 -3.64
CA PRO A 174 -15.95 16.46 -4.58
C PRO A 174 -14.64 15.76 -4.16
N CYS A 175 -13.88 15.25 -5.14
CA CYS A 175 -12.49 14.79 -4.98
C CYS A 175 -11.60 15.54 -5.97
N ALA A 176 -10.50 16.10 -5.48
CA ALA A 176 -9.49 16.76 -6.31
C ALA A 176 -8.46 15.74 -6.81
N PHE A 177 -8.04 15.89 -8.06
CA PHE A 177 -7.07 15.01 -8.70
C PHE A 177 -5.86 15.82 -9.19
N GLY A 178 -4.68 15.37 -8.79
CA GLY A 178 -3.40 15.86 -9.30
C GLY A 178 -3.19 15.52 -10.78
N LYS A 179 -2.09 16.02 -11.33
CA LYS A 179 -1.74 15.83 -12.74
C LYS A 179 -1.59 14.34 -13.04
N GLY A 180 -2.40 13.88 -13.99
CA GLY A 180 -2.34 12.50 -14.46
C GLY A 180 -2.80 11.44 -13.45
N ALA A 181 -3.38 11.83 -12.31
CA ALA A 181 -3.79 10.93 -11.24
C ALA A 181 -4.68 9.78 -11.74
N ILE A 182 -5.60 10.08 -12.67
CA ILE A 182 -6.54 9.10 -13.24
C ILE A 182 -6.38 8.96 -14.76
N LYS A 183 -5.21 9.29 -15.32
CA LYS A 183 -5.01 9.44 -16.77
C LYS A 183 -5.32 8.17 -17.58
N ASP A 184 -4.98 7.01 -17.03
CA ASP A 184 -5.13 5.72 -17.70
C ASP A 184 -6.36 4.94 -17.20
N ILE A 185 -7.19 5.55 -16.34
CA ILE A 185 -8.44 4.93 -15.87
C ILE A 185 -9.47 4.97 -17.01
N PRO A 186 -10.12 3.84 -17.36
CA PRO A 186 -11.18 3.82 -18.35
C PRO A 186 -12.32 4.78 -18.00
N LYS A 187 -12.75 5.60 -18.97
CA LYS A 187 -13.82 6.61 -18.76
C LYS A 187 -15.12 6.02 -18.22
N GLY A 188 -15.43 4.76 -18.56
CA GLY A 188 -16.63 4.05 -18.09
C GLY A 188 -16.53 3.53 -16.65
N ALA A 189 -15.34 3.54 -16.05
CA ALA A 189 -15.12 3.02 -14.71
C ALA A 189 -15.47 4.02 -13.60
N VAL A 190 -15.46 5.31 -13.91
CA VAL A 190 -15.73 6.38 -12.93
C VAL A 190 -17.22 6.46 -12.64
N MET A 191 -17.62 5.96 -11.47
CA MET A 191 -18.99 6.05 -10.98
C MET A 191 -19.11 7.37 -10.20
N LYS A 192 -20.00 8.26 -10.67
CA LYS A 192 -20.32 9.53 -10.01
C LYS A 192 -21.23 9.34 -8.80
#